data_AF-A0A642V5J9-F1
#
_entry.id   AF-A0A642V5J9-F1
#
_cell.length_a   1.000
_cell.length_b   1.000
_cell.length_c   1.000
_cell.angle_alpha   90.00
_cell.angle_beta   90.00
_cell.angle_gamma   90.00
#
_symmetry.space_group_name_H-M   'P 1'
#
loop_
_entity.id
_entity.type
_entity.pdbx_description
1 polymer ?
#
loop_
_entity_poly.entity_id
_entity_poly.type
_entity_poly.pdbx_seq_one_letter_code
_entity_poly.pdbx_strand_id
1 'polypeptide(L)'
;MLALHGFEAYGLDISETGIAEAKKYAAAELKKPQDYNFGEFKDPAQKELGSVSFFTADFFSDWNSGLQFDIIYDYTVSFTF
;
A
#
# COMPACT_ATOMS: atom_id res chain seq x y z
N MET A 1 0.71 5.93 -1.66
CA MET A 1 0.94 4.46 -1.68
C MET A 1 2.44 4.21 -1.64
N LEU A 2 2.98 3.50 -0.63
CA LEU A 2 4.43 3.38 -0.41
C LEU A 2 5.20 2.78 -1.61
N ALA A 3 4.61 1.84 -2.35
CA ALA A 3 5.23 1.28 -3.54
C ALA A 3 5.53 2.32 -4.64
N LEU A 4 4.79 3.43 -4.69
CA LEU A 4 5.13 4.53 -5.61
C LEU A 4 6.45 5.22 -5.25
N HIS A 5 6.93 5.02 -4.02
CA HIS A 5 8.17 5.55 -3.47
C HIS A 5 9.33 4.55 -3.44
N GLY A 6 9.25 3.49 -4.25
CA GLY A 6 10.35 2.52 -4.42
C GLY A 6 10.38 1.41 -3.38
N PHE A 7 9.44 1.38 -2.44
CA PHE A 7 9.36 0.34 -1.41
C PHE A 7 8.68 -0.94 -1.92
N GLU A 8 9.14 -2.09 -1.42
CA GLU A 8 8.37 -3.33 -1.47
C GLU A 8 7.31 -3.28 -0.36
N ALA A 9 6.07 -3.02 -0.74
CA ALA A 9 4.97 -2.82 0.20
C ALA A 9 4.02 -4.02 0.24
N TYR A 10 3.38 -4.21 1.38
CA TYR A 10 2.35 -5.22 1.58
C TYR A 10 1.11 -4.55 2.16
N GLY A 11 -0.03 -4.75 1.49
CA GLY A 11 -1.33 -4.33 1.98
C GLY A 11 -2.04 -5.50 2.65
N LEU A 12 -2.50 -5.32 3.89
CA LEU A 12 -3.29 -6.30 4.62
C LEU A 12 -4.65 -5.70 4.96
N ASP A 13 -5.71 -6.45 4.69
CA ASP A 13 -7.07 -6.11 5.10
C ASP A 13 -7.87 -7.42 5.26
N ILE A 14 -8.77 -7.46 6.24
CA ILE A 14 -9.65 -8.61 6.46
C ILE A 14 -10.79 -8.68 5.43
N SER A 15 -11.09 -7.56 4.76
CA SER A 15 -12.17 -7.43 3.77
C SER A 15 -11.69 -7.84 2.37
N GLU A 16 -12.25 -8.92 1.83
CA GLU A 16 -12.02 -9.34 0.43
C GLU A 16 -12.36 -8.22 -0.57
N THR A 17 -13.48 -7.51 -0.34
CA THR A 17 -13.89 -6.36 -1.16
C THR A 17 -12.88 -5.21 -1.06
N GLY A 18 -12.39 -4.92 0.16
CA GLY A 18 -11.36 -3.90 0.37
C GLY A 18 -10.08 -4.23 -0.41
N ILE A 19 -9.62 -5.47 -0.34
CA ILE A 19 -8.46 -5.95 -1.11
C ILE A 19 -8.70 -5.90 -2.62
N ALA A 20 -9.90 -6.22 -3.11
CA ALA A 20 -10.21 -6.14 -4.54
C ALA A 20 -10.13 -4.70 -5.06
N GLU A 21 -10.70 -3.74 -4.33
CA GLU A 21 -10.61 -2.32 -4.70
C GLU A 21 -9.17 -1.79 -4.55
N ALA A 22 -8.44 -2.18 -3.51
CA ALA A 22 -7.04 -1.80 -3.32
C ALA A 22 -6.15 -2.31 -4.46
N LYS A 23 -6.34 -3.56 -4.91
CA LYS A 23 -5.63 -4.13 -6.08
C LYS A 23 -5.90 -3.35 -7.35
N LYS A 24 -7.17 -3.00 -7.60
CA LYS A 24 -7.57 -2.20 -8.77
C LYS A 24 -6.96 -0.81 -8.74
N TYR A 25 -7.01 -0.15 -7.59
CA TYR A 25 -6.38 1.16 -7.36
C TYR A 25 -4.86 1.09 -7.59
N ALA A 26 -4.19 0.13 -6.96
CA ALA A 26 -2.74 -0.05 -7.08
C ALA A 26 -2.29 -0.33 -8.52
N ALA A 27 -3.04 -1.16 -9.26
CA ALA A 27 -2.74 -1.43 -10.67
C ALA A 27 -2.82 -0.17 -11.54
N ALA A 28 -3.79 0.71 -11.28
CA ALA A 28 -3.92 1.98 -11.99
C ALA A 28 -2.76 2.94 -11.64
N GLU A 29 -2.45 3.09 -10.35
CA GLU A 29 -1.40 3.99 -9.88
C GLU A 29 0.01 3.52 -10.27
N LEU A 30 0.31 2.22 -10.24
CA LEU A 30 1.60 1.70 -10.69
C LEU A 30 1.81 1.88 -12.19
N LYS A 31 0.73 1.85 -12.99
CA LYS A 31 0.82 2.10 -14.43
C LYS A 31 1.00 3.57 -14.75
N LYS A 32 0.30 4.44 -14.02
CA LYS A 32 0.32 5.90 -14.22
C LYS A 32 0.15 6.60 -12.87
N PRO A 33 1.25 6.82 -12.13
CA PRO A 33 1.19 7.45 -10.82
C PRO A 33 0.57 8.85 -10.91
N GLN A 34 -0.42 9.12 -10.07
CA GLN A 34 -1.09 10.42 -10.02
C GLN A 34 -0.37 11.36 -9.06
N ASP A 35 -0.40 12.66 -9.35
CA ASP A 35 0.36 13.67 -8.60
C ASP A 35 -0.03 13.76 -7.13
N TYR A 36 -1.28 13.49 -6.75
CA TYR A 36 -1.72 13.54 -5.35
C TYR A 36 -1.04 12.50 -4.44
N ASN A 37 -0.46 11.43 -5.02
CA ASN A 37 0.33 10.47 -4.27
C ASN A 37 1.71 11.02 -3.89
N PHE A 38 2.08 12.19 -4.42
CA PHE A 38 3.34 12.86 -4.15
C PHE A 38 3.03 14.20 -3.48
N GLY A 39 3.70 14.50 -2.37
CA GLY A 39 3.61 15.83 -1.75
C GLY A 39 4.25 16.91 -2.63
N GLU A 40 4.33 18.14 -2.10
CA GLU A 40 4.97 19.27 -2.79
C GLU A 40 6.44 18.99 -3.19
N PHE A 41 7.10 18.06 -2.50
CA PHE A 41 8.46 17.61 -2.76
C PHE A 41 8.52 16.37 -3.67
N LYS A 42 7.78 16.39 -4.77
CA LYS A 42 7.89 15.34 -5.79
C LYS A 42 9.33 15.32 -6.32
N ASP A 43 10.07 14.26 -6.01
CA ASP A 43 11.44 14.13 -6.49
C ASP A 43 11.42 13.83 -8.00
N PRO A 44 11.91 14.74 -8.87
CA PRO A 44 11.97 14.50 -10.30
C PRO A 44 12.92 13.36 -10.69
N ALA A 45 13.81 12.93 -9.78
CA ALA A 45 14.70 11.79 -9.96
C ALA A 45 14.11 10.46 -9.50
N GLN A 46 12.90 10.44 -8.92
CA GLN A 46 12.21 9.23 -8.51
C GLN A 46 11.79 8.42 -9.74
N LYS A 47 12.70 7.54 -10.16
CA LYS A 47 12.60 6.79 -11.43
C LYS A 47 12.04 5.39 -11.27
N GLU A 48 12.15 4.79 -10.08
CA GLU A 48 11.80 3.39 -9.88
C GLU A 48 10.62 3.26 -8.92
N LEU A 49 9.54 2.68 -9.44
CA LEU A 49 8.43 2.20 -8.63
C LEU A 49 8.84 0.89 -7.98
N GLY A 50 8.42 0.71 -6.73
CA GLY A 50 8.51 -0.57 -6.05
C GLY A 50 7.39 -1.51 -6.46
N SER A 51 7.10 -2.47 -5.58
CA SER A 51 6.05 -3.46 -5.78
C SER A 51 5.05 -3.43 -4.62
N VAL A 52 3.85 -3.95 -4.88
CA VAL A 52 2.86 -4.15 -3.83
C VAL A 52 2.21 -5.52 -3.95
N SER A 53 2.14 -6.21 -2.82
CA SER A 53 1.41 -7.46 -2.65
C SER A 53 0.28 -7.26 -1.63
N PHE A 54 -0.74 -8.11 -1.70
CA PHE A 54 -1.92 -7.98 -0.86
C PHE A 54 -2.28 -9.29 -0.18
N PHE A 55 -2.55 -9.24 1.11
CA PHE A 55 -3.05 -10.34 1.92
C PHE A 55 -4.47 -10.05 2.38
N THR A 56 -5.34 -11.06 2.29
CA THR A 56 -6.66 -11.01 2.93
C THR A 56 -6.62 -11.83 4.20
N ALA A 57 -6.43 -11.18 5.35
CA ALA A 57 -6.34 -11.85 6.64
C ALA A 57 -6.54 -10.86 7.80
N ASP A 58 -6.71 -11.41 9.00
CA ASP A 58 -6.70 -10.65 10.25
C ASP A 58 -5.25 -10.29 10.63
N PHE A 59 -4.98 -9.01 10.92
CA PHE A 59 -3.67 -8.54 11.35
C PHE A 59 -3.13 -9.27 12.58
N PHE A 60 -4.00 -9.67 13.50
CA PHE A 60 -3.62 -10.37 14.73
C PHE A 60 -3.43 -11.88 14.55
N SER A 61 -3.56 -12.39 13.32
CA SER A 61 -3.30 -13.80 12.98
C SER A 61 -1.89 -14.02 12.42
N ASP A 62 -1.51 -15.28 12.17
CA ASP A 62 -0.22 -15.66 11.57
C ASP A 62 -0.16 -15.45 10.04
N TRP A 63 -0.68 -14.32 9.55
CA TRP A 63 -0.79 -14.04 8.10
C TRP A 63 0.56 -13.86 7.40
N ASN A 64 1.59 -13.44 8.13
CA ASN A 64 2.88 -13.08 7.56
C ASN A 64 3.74 -14.29 7.18
N SER A 65 3.41 -15.52 7.61
CA SER A 65 4.11 -16.76 7.21
C SER A 65 5.64 -16.71 7.34
N GLY A 66 6.15 -15.96 8.33
CA GLY A 66 7.60 -15.77 8.55
C GLY A 66 8.25 -14.61 7.78
N LEU A 67 7.47 -13.83 7.02
CA LEU A 67 7.91 -12.56 6.47
C LEU A 67 8.23 -11.58 7.62
N GLN A 68 9.31 -10.83 7.43
CA GLN A 68 9.73 -9.75 8.33
C GLN A 68 9.63 -8.42 7.60
N PHE A 69 9.28 -7.37 8.33
CA PHE A 69 9.08 -6.04 7.79
C PHE A 69 9.95 -5.07 8.55
N ASP A 70 10.65 -4.18 7.84
CA ASP A 70 11.40 -3.09 8.46
C ASP A 70 10.46 -2.11 9.19
N ILE A 71 9.26 -1.91 8.64
CA ILE A 71 8.23 -1.02 9.17
C ILE A 71 6.85 -1.67 8.98
N ILE A 72 6.06 -1.71 10.05
CA ILE A 72 4.62 -1.95 10.00
C ILE A 72 3.93 -0.60 10.21
N TYR A 73 3.01 -0.25 9.31
CA TYR A 73 2.30 1.02 9.34
C TYR A 73 0.79 0.77 9.44
N ASP A 74 0.23 0.97 10.63
CA ASP A 74 -1.21 0.86 10.92
C ASP A 74 -1.74 2.22 11.38
N TYR A 75 -2.92 2.60 10.88
CA TYR A 75 -3.54 3.88 11.18
C TYR A 75 -5.06 3.73 11.34
N THR A 76 -5.60 4.35 12.38
CA THR A 76 -7.04 4.37 12.65
C THR A 76 -7.62 5.69 12.15
N VAL A 77 -8.56 5.64 11.20
CA VAL A 77 -9.25 6.84 10.70
C VAL A 77 -10.63 6.91 11.33
N SER A 78 -10.87 7.96 12.13
CA SER A 78 -12.20 8.28 12.64
C SER A 78 -12.92 9.18 11.63
N PHE A 79 -14.10 8.77 11.16
CA PHE A 79 -15.01 9.65 10.44
C PHE A 79 -15.92 10.38 11.43
N THR A 80 -15.90 11.72 11.40
CA THR A 80 -16.94 12.53 12.03
C THR A 80 -17.94 12.90 10.94
N PHE A 81 -19.20 12.47 11.09
CA PHE A 81 -20.31 12.87 10.23
C PHE A 81 -20.83 14.25 10.61
#